data_AF-A0A373J0Z0-F1
#
_entry.id   AF-A0A373J0Z0-F1
#
_cell.length_a   1.000
_cell.length_b   1.000
_cell.length_c   1.000
_cell.angle_alpha   90.00
_cell.angle_beta   90.00
_cell.angle_gamma   90.00
#
_symmetry.space_group_name_H-M   'P 1'
#
loop_
_entity.id
_entity.type
_entity.pdbx_description
1 polymer ?
#
loop_
_entity_poly.entity_id
_entity_poly.type
_entity_poly.pdbx_seq_one_letter_code
_entity_poly.pdbx_strand_id
1 'polypeptide(L)'
;MPELELCVGVGSRCMDISKLSVSYHRAKVAAHMAIVQKKRVIKFDECGLFRLLYRVEDKGILKELEAECLAALEEHDRRYHANYVETLHAYLKHNGSIQAVASEMYTHRNTVLYRIGNIKKILGNELKTPEERLPYHIAFYIREMQGWIYE
;
A
#
# COMPACT_ATOMS: atom_id res chain seq x y z
N MET A 1 -21.52 -8.27 21.42
CA MET A 1 -20.91 -7.01 20.93
C MET A 1 -19.56 -7.39 20.35
N PRO A 2 -19.23 -7.07 19.09
CA PRO A 2 -17.85 -7.25 18.63
C PRO A 2 -16.92 -6.48 19.58
N GLU A 3 -15.79 -7.08 19.97
CA GLU A 3 -14.79 -6.41 20.79
C GLU A 3 -14.32 -5.15 20.04
N LEU A 4 -14.53 -3.98 20.64
CA LEU A 4 -14.01 -2.71 20.12
C LEU A 4 -12.47 -2.79 20.14
N GLU A 5 -11.86 -2.97 18.99
CA GLU A 5 -10.41 -3.03 18.88
C GLU A 5 -9.83 -1.60 18.87
N LEU A 6 -9.24 -1.21 20.00
CA LEU A 6 -8.62 0.10 20.16
C LEU A 6 -7.31 0.19 19.36
N CYS A 7 -7.27 1.09 18.38
CA CYS A 7 -6.08 1.45 17.61
C CYS A 7 -5.55 2.83 18.04
N VAL A 8 -4.24 2.93 18.30
CA VAL A 8 -3.59 4.14 18.83
C VAL A 8 -2.45 4.58 17.91
N GLY A 9 -2.43 5.87 17.57
CA GLY A 9 -1.33 6.51 16.87
C GLY A 9 -0.51 7.41 17.78
N VAL A 10 0.82 7.27 17.74
CA VAL A 10 1.74 8.09 18.52
C VAL A 10 2.53 9.01 17.59
N GLY A 11 2.43 10.32 17.79
CA GLY A 11 3.21 11.31 17.06
C GLY A 11 4.69 11.28 17.42
N SER A 12 5.53 11.92 16.62
CA SER A 12 6.96 12.04 16.96
C SER A 12 7.15 12.85 18.25
N ARG A 13 8.26 12.59 18.95
CA ARG A 13 8.67 13.34 20.15
C ARG A 13 8.66 14.85 19.88
N CYS A 14 8.09 15.60 20.81
CA CYS A 14 7.94 17.05 20.75
C CYS A 14 8.58 17.69 21.98
N MET A 15 9.62 18.51 21.81
CA MET A 15 10.32 19.20 22.91
C MET A 15 10.01 20.70 22.97
N ASP A 16 9.28 21.22 21.97
CA ASP A 16 8.87 22.62 21.85
C ASP A 16 7.36 22.64 21.56
N ILE A 17 6.61 23.43 22.34
CA ILE A 17 5.16 23.57 22.21
C ILE A 17 4.74 24.07 20.82
N SER A 18 5.59 24.86 20.14
CA SER A 18 5.33 25.32 18.77
C SER A 18 5.20 24.18 17.77
N LYS A 19 5.78 23.00 18.07
CA LYS A 19 5.74 21.80 17.24
C LYS A 19 4.63 20.82 17.63
N LEU A 20 3.83 21.14 18.64
CA LEU A 20 2.76 20.24 19.13
C LEU A 20 1.76 19.91 18.01
N SER A 21 1.37 20.91 17.21
CA SER A 21 0.49 20.70 16.05
C SER A 21 1.09 19.69 15.07
N VAL A 22 2.40 19.75 14.80
CA VAL A 22 3.08 18.79 13.91
C VAL A 22 3.07 17.38 14.49
N SER A 23 3.33 17.23 15.80
CA SER A 23 3.28 15.93 16.47
C SER A 23 1.86 15.35 16.48
N TYR A 24 0.84 16.18 16.73
CA TYR A 24 -0.56 15.77 16.68
C TYR A 24 -0.97 15.27 15.28
N HIS A 25 -0.62 15.99 14.22
CA HIS A 25 -0.88 15.56 12.85
C HIS A 25 -0.21 14.21 12.54
N ARG A 26 1.04 14.04 12.98
CA ARG A 26 1.76 12.76 12.86
C ARG A 26 1.08 11.62 13.64
N ALA A 27 0.53 11.92 14.83
CA ALA A 27 -0.23 10.95 15.62
C ALA A 27 -1.52 10.50 14.89
N LYS A 28 -2.25 11.44 14.25
CA LYS A 28 -3.42 11.11 13.42
C LYS A 28 -3.08 10.14 12.29
N VAL A 29 -1.97 10.37 11.60
CA VAL A 29 -1.49 9.47 10.53
C VAL A 29 -1.17 8.08 11.07
N ALA A 30 -0.42 8.02 12.17
CA ALA A 30 -0.08 6.77 12.81
C ALA A 30 -1.34 6.01 13.28
N ALA A 31 -2.37 6.72 13.75
CA ALA A 31 -3.64 6.12 14.15
C ALA A 31 -4.41 5.56 12.94
N HIS A 32 -4.44 6.29 11.83
CA HIS A 32 -5.02 5.80 10.59
C HIS A 32 -4.31 4.52 10.09
N MET A 33 -2.98 4.51 10.10
CA MET A 33 -2.20 3.34 9.74
C MET A 33 -2.42 2.16 10.71
N ALA A 34 -2.62 2.44 12.00
CA ALA A 34 -2.93 1.42 13.00
C ALA A 34 -4.25 0.71 12.66
N ILE A 35 -5.25 1.45 12.18
CA ILE A 35 -6.52 0.89 11.70
C ILE A 35 -6.30 0.05 10.43
N VAL A 36 -5.64 0.61 9.40
CA VAL A 36 -5.43 -0.06 8.11
C VAL A 36 -4.64 -1.36 8.26
N GLN A 37 -3.58 -1.34 9.08
CA GLN A 37 -2.72 -2.50 9.32
C GLN A 37 -3.23 -3.42 10.43
N LYS A 38 -4.38 -3.10 11.06
CA LYS A 38 -4.94 -3.83 12.20
C LYS A 38 -3.93 -4.04 13.33
N LYS A 39 -3.23 -2.96 13.71
CA LYS A 39 -2.26 -2.93 14.80
C LYS A 39 -2.79 -2.08 15.94
N ARG A 40 -2.59 -2.52 17.18
CA ARG A 40 -3.05 -1.79 18.37
C ARG A 40 -2.36 -0.45 18.55
N VAL A 41 -1.05 -0.36 18.27
CA VAL A 41 -0.26 0.86 18.43
C VAL A 41 0.72 0.99 17.27
N ILE A 42 0.80 2.18 16.68
CA ILE A 42 1.83 2.56 15.72
C ILE A 42 2.43 3.90 16.15
N LYS A 43 3.76 4.03 16.09
CA LYS A 43 4.44 5.32 16.21
C LYS A 43 4.75 5.86 14.83
N PHE A 44 4.53 7.15 14.62
CA PHE A 44 4.81 7.81 13.35
C PHE A 44 6.26 7.59 12.89
N ASP A 45 7.21 7.56 13.82
CA ASP A 45 8.63 7.38 13.49
C ASP A 45 8.96 5.96 12.99
N GLU A 46 8.06 4.99 13.19
CA GLU A 46 8.16 3.60 12.73
C GLU A 46 7.42 3.39 11.38
N CYS A 47 6.74 4.40 10.84
CA CYS A 47 5.90 4.28 9.63
C CYS A 47 6.69 4.20 8.31
N GLY A 48 8.02 4.27 8.31
CA GLY A 48 8.84 4.12 7.10
C GLY A 48 8.47 5.10 5.98
N LEU A 49 8.28 4.59 4.75
CA LEU A 49 7.97 5.37 3.55
C LEU A 49 6.70 6.23 3.68
N PHE A 50 5.70 5.78 4.45
CA PHE A 50 4.48 6.55 4.68
C PHE A 50 4.75 7.95 5.27
N ARG A 51 5.84 8.11 6.04
CA ARG A 51 6.24 9.41 6.59
C ARG A 51 6.58 10.42 5.49
N LEU A 52 7.13 9.92 4.38
CA LEU A 52 7.56 10.71 3.23
C LEU A 52 6.36 11.01 2.32
N LEU A 53 5.54 10.01 2.01
CA LEU A 53 4.30 10.20 1.24
C LEU A 53 3.33 11.16 1.93
N TYR A 54 3.25 11.10 3.26
CA TYR A 54 2.45 12.04 4.05
C TYR A 54 2.84 13.50 3.82
N ARG A 55 4.14 13.77 3.59
CA ARG A 55 4.70 15.12 3.42
C ARG A 55 4.44 15.72 2.05
N VAL A 56 3.95 14.94 1.09
CA VAL A 56 3.56 15.46 -0.22
C VAL A 56 2.28 16.27 -0.05
N GLU A 57 2.36 17.59 -0.18
CA GLU A 57 1.21 18.49 0.00
C GLU A 57 0.17 18.28 -1.11
N ASP A 58 0.63 18.14 -2.35
CA ASP A 58 -0.22 17.82 -3.50
C ASP A 58 -0.62 16.35 -3.50
N LYS A 59 -1.81 16.07 -2.97
CA LYS A 59 -2.37 14.72 -2.97
C LYS A 59 -2.88 14.27 -4.34
N GLY A 60 -3.05 15.19 -5.30
CA GLY A 60 -3.39 14.88 -6.68
C GLY A 60 -2.29 14.06 -7.34
N ILE A 61 -1.03 14.48 -7.18
CA ILE A 61 0.15 13.75 -7.70
C ILE A 61 0.22 12.32 -7.17
N LEU A 62 -0.11 12.08 -5.90
CA LEU A 62 -0.13 10.72 -5.34
C LEU A 62 -1.21 9.85 -6.00
N LYS A 63 -2.41 10.41 -6.21
CA LYS A 63 -3.51 9.72 -6.89
C LYS A 63 -3.18 9.42 -8.35
N GLU A 64 -2.55 10.36 -9.04
CA GLU A 64 -2.09 10.19 -10.42
C GLU A 64 -1.06 9.05 -10.52
N LEU A 65 -0.04 9.05 -9.67
CA LEU A 65 0.98 8.00 -9.66
C LEU A 65 0.38 6.61 -9.39
N GLU A 66 -0.57 6.50 -8.45
CA GLU A 66 -1.27 5.24 -8.20
C GLU A 66 -2.07 4.79 -9.43
N ALA A 67 -2.82 5.71 -10.05
CA ALA A 67 -3.63 5.42 -11.23
C ALA A 67 -2.75 5.01 -12.42
N GLU A 68 -1.64 5.71 -12.67
CA GLU A 68 -0.66 5.35 -13.71
C GLU A 68 -0.15 3.91 -13.56
N CYS A 69 0.07 3.47 -12.32
CA CYS A 69 0.57 2.13 -12.04
C CYS A 69 -0.51 1.04 -12.10
N LEU A 70 -1.72 1.31 -11.59
CA LEU A 70 -2.69 0.25 -11.28
C LEU A 70 -3.95 0.27 -12.16
N ALA A 71 -4.30 1.39 -12.81
CA ALA A 71 -5.58 1.54 -13.51
C ALA A 71 -5.78 0.53 -14.64
N ALA A 72 -4.71 0.16 -15.37
CA ALA A 72 -4.78 -0.83 -16.44
C ALA A 72 -5.15 -2.23 -15.91
N LEU A 73 -4.61 -2.62 -14.76
CA LEU A 73 -4.93 -3.89 -14.11
C LEU A 73 -6.34 -3.87 -13.51
N GLU A 74 -6.73 -2.74 -12.91
CA GLU A 74 -8.08 -2.58 -12.36
C GLU A 74 -9.15 -2.65 -13.43
N GLU A 75 -8.92 -2.03 -14.59
CA GLU A 75 -9.86 -2.11 -15.71
C GLU A 75 -9.97 -3.54 -16.22
N HIS A 76 -8.85 -4.26 -16.29
CA HIS A 76 -8.85 -5.67 -16.65
C HIS A 76 -9.61 -6.52 -15.61
N ASP A 77 -9.38 -6.29 -14.32
CA ASP A 77 -10.08 -6.99 -13.25
C ASP A 77 -11.58 -6.70 -13.21
N ARG A 78 -12.00 -5.47 -13.50
CA ARG A 78 -13.42 -5.11 -13.63
C ARG A 78 -14.11 -5.87 -14.77
N ARG A 79 -13.42 -6.06 -15.90
CA ARG A 79 -13.99 -6.74 -17.08
C ARG A 79 -13.98 -8.25 -16.97
N TYR A 80 -12.94 -8.82 -16.36
CA TYR A 80 -12.66 -10.26 -16.45
C TYR A 80 -12.54 -10.97 -15.10
N HIS A 81 -12.71 -10.27 -13.98
CA HIS A 81 -12.61 -10.82 -12.61
C HIS A 81 -11.30 -11.62 -12.39
N ALA A 82 -10.18 -11.09 -12.88
CA ALA A 82 -8.94 -11.83 -12.99
C ALA A 82 -8.05 -11.80 -11.71
N ASN A 83 -8.37 -10.90 -10.77
CA ASN A 83 -7.66 -10.61 -9.52
C ASN A 83 -6.17 -10.27 -9.71
N TYR A 84 -5.84 -9.53 -10.77
CA TYR A 84 -4.48 -9.14 -11.12
C TYR A 84 -3.90 -8.11 -10.16
N VAL A 85 -4.69 -7.13 -9.71
CA VAL A 85 -4.22 -6.14 -8.73
C VAL A 85 -3.81 -6.83 -7.43
N GLU A 86 -4.65 -7.71 -6.92
CA GLU A 86 -4.37 -8.49 -5.70
C GLU A 86 -3.17 -9.43 -5.90
N THR A 87 -3.09 -10.10 -7.05
CA THR A 87 -1.95 -10.98 -7.37
C THR A 87 -0.64 -10.20 -7.46
N LEU A 88 -0.63 -9.00 -8.06
CA LEU A 88 0.54 -8.13 -8.08
C LEU A 88 0.94 -7.71 -6.67
N HIS A 89 -0.03 -7.32 -5.83
CA HIS A 89 0.26 -6.92 -4.45
C HIS A 89 0.94 -8.05 -3.66
N ALA A 90 0.38 -9.27 -3.71
CA ALA A 90 0.97 -10.44 -3.07
C ALA A 90 2.36 -10.77 -3.65
N TYR A 91 2.54 -10.65 -4.97
CA TYR A 91 3.83 -10.88 -5.63
C TYR A 91 4.92 -9.94 -5.15
N LEU A 92 4.59 -8.65 -5.01
CA LEU A 92 5.50 -7.63 -4.48
C LEU A 92 5.82 -7.90 -3.01
N LYS A 93 4.81 -8.20 -2.18
CA LYS A 93 4.97 -8.54 -0.75
C LYS A 93 5.91 -9.72 -0.51
N HIS A 94 5.87 -10.71 -1.41
CA HIS A 94 6.72 -11.91 -1.35
C HIS A 94 7.99 -11.84 -2.20
N ASN A 95 8.44 -10.65 -2.57
CA ASN A 95 9.66 -10.42 -3.36
C ASN A 95 9.71 -11.21 -4.69
N GLY A 96 8.55 -11.52 -5.25
CA GLY A 96 8.39 -12.26 -6.49
C GLY A 96 8.33 -13.79 -6.34
N SER A 97 8.24 -14.32 -5.12
CA SER A 97 8.11 -15.76 -4.88
C SER A 97 6.73 -16.29 -5.30
N ILE A 98 6.68 -16.97 -6.43
CA ILE A 98 5.44 -17.57 -6.96
C ILE A 98 4.82 -18.56 -5.96
N GLN A 99 5.65 -19.36 -5.28
CA GLN A 99 5.17 -20.32 -4.29
C GLN A 99 4.51 -19.64 -3.09
N ALA A 100 5.12 -18.58 -2.56
CA ALA A 100 4.56 -17.86 -1.42
C ALA A 100 3.25 -17.15 -1.79
N VAL A 101 3.17 -16.57 -3.00
CA VAL A 101 1.93 -15.98 -3.54
C VAL A 101 0.84 -17.04 -3.68
N ALA A 102 1.17 -18.21 -4.23
CA ALA A 102 0.23 -19.30 -4.39
C ALA A 102 -0.35 -19.75 -3.04
N SER A 103 0.50 -19.86 -2.01
CA SER A 103 0.08 -20.17 -0.65
C SER A 103 -0.78 -19.07 -0.02
N GLU A 104 -0.39 -17.80 -0.12
CA GLU A 104 -1.18 -16.68 0.44
C GLU A 104 -2.56 -16.54 -0.22
N MET A 105 -2.62 -16.73 -1.54
CA MET A 105 -3.86 -16.58 -2.31
C MET A 105 -4.67 -17.90 -2.43
N TYR A 106 -4.27 -18.97 -1.74
CA TYR A 106 -4.91 -20.29 -1.80
C TYR A 106 -5.16 -20.79 -3.23
N THR A 107 -4.19 -20.61 -4.11
CA THR A 107 -4.28 -20.94 -5.54
C THR A 107 -3.12 -21.81 -5.99
N HIS A 108 -3.20 -22.38 -7.19
CA HIS A 108 -2.12 -23.18 -7.74
C HIS A 108 -0.99 -22.31 -8.30
N ARG A 109 0.26 -22.77 -8.15
CA ARG A 109 1.47 -22.07 -8.66
C ARG A 109 1.35 -21.69 -10.14
N ASN A 110 0.80 -22.58 -10.98
CA ASN A 110 0.62 -22.33 -12.42
C ASN A 110 -0.34 -21.17 -12.68
N THR A 111 -1.38 -21.02 -11.87
CA THR A 111 -2.30 -19.89 -11.95
C THR A 111 -1.57 -18.60 -11.65
N VAL A 112 -0.72 -18.56 -10.61
CA VAL A 112 0.11 -17.39 -10.30
C VAL A 112 1.06 -17.06 -11.45
N LEU A 113 1.76 -18.06 -12.01
CA LEU A 113 2.64 -17.86 -13.17
C LEU A 113 1.89 -17.25 -14.36
N TYR A 114 0.71 -17.78 -14.67
CA TYR A 114 -0.14 -17.26 -15.73
C TYR A 114 -0.56 -15.81 -15.46
N ARG A 115 -1.06 -15.51 -14.26
CA ARG A 115 -1.46 -14.16 -13.86
C ARG A 115 -0.29 -13.18 -13.95
N ILE A 116 0.87 -13.53 -13.40
CA ILE A 116 2.06 -12.68 -13.45
C ILE A 116 2.53 -12.47 -14.90
N GLY A 117 2.47 -13.50 -15.74
CA GLY A 117 2.77 -13.36 -17.17
C GLY A 117 1.85 -12.36 -17.87
N ASN A 118 0.55 -12.33 -17.55
CA ASN A 118 -0.39 -11.36 -18.10
C ASN A 118 -0.24 -9.96 -17.50
N ILE A 119 0.00 -9.86 -16.19
CA ILE A 119 0.29 -8.61 -15.50
C ILE A 119 1.47 -7.91 -16.17
N LYS A 120 2.58 -8.62 -16.39
CA LYS A 120 3.75 -8.06 -17.09
C LYS A 120 3.43 -7.52 -18.47
N LYS A 121 2.60 -8.24 -19.25
CA LYS A 121 2.17 -7.82 -20.58
C LYS A 121 1.30 -6.56 -20.55
N ILE A 122 0.33 -6.52 -19.64
CA ILE A 122 -0.59 -5.37 -19.49
C ILE A 122 0.18 -4.13 -19.06
N LEU A 123 1.12 -4.29 -18.13
CA LEU A 123 1.94 -3.20 -17.61
C LEU A 123 3.09 -2.80 -18.54
N GLY A 124 3.44 -3.63 -19.53
CA GLY A 124 4.65 -3.46 -20.34
C GLY A 124 5.94 -3.48 -19.49
N ASN A 125 5.94 -4.20 -18.37
CA ASN A 125 7.01 -4.17 -17.37
C ASN A 125 7.32 -5.59 -16.87
N GLU A 126 8.60 -5.97 -16.83
CA GLU A 126 9.02 -7.33 -16.49
C GLU A 126 9.04 -7.63 -14.99
N LEU A 127 8.92 -6.62 -14.12
CA LEU A 127 8.95 -6.77 -12.67
C LEU A 127 10.14 -7.61 -12.18
N LYS A 128 11.28 -7.53 -12.86
CA LYS A 128 12.48 -8.32 -12.59
C LYS A 128 13.37 -7.63 -11.58
N THR A 129 13.54 -6.31 -11.69
CA THR A 129 14.42 -5.54 -10.81
C THR A 129 13.66 -4.81 -9.70
N PRO A 130 14.34 -4.42 -8.61
CA PRO A 130 13.73 -3.54 -7.60
C PRO A 130 13.21 -2.23 -8.17
N GLU A 131 13.92 -1.63 -9.13
CA GLU A 131 13.55 -0.37 -9.78
C GLU A 131 12.26 -0.52 -10.59
N GLU A 132 12.09 -1.65 -11.27
CA GLU A 132 10.86 -1.97 -12.00
C GLU A 132 9.66 -2.19 -11.06
N ARG A 133 9.90 -2.70 -9.84
CA ARG A 133 8.85 -3.01 -8.85
C ARG A 133 8.48 -1.82 -7.98
N LEU A 134 9.42 -0.91 -7.73
CA LEU A 134 9.28 0.18 -6.78
C LEU A 134 8.06 1.08 -7.05
N PRO A 135 7.74 1.49 -8.30
CA PRO A 135 6.55 2.28 -8.57
C PRO A 135 5.27 1.60 -8.09
N TYR A 136 5.14 0.30 -8.31
CA TYR A 136 3.98 -0.48 -7.87
C TYR A 136 3.93 -0.64 -6.35
N HIS A 137 5.08 -0.83 -5.68
CA HIS A 137 5.12 -0.77 -4.22
C HIS A 137 4.58 0.58 -3.73
N ILE A 138 5.06 1.69 -4.27
CA ILE A 138 4.62 3.04 -3.91
C ILE A 138 3.12 3.21 -4.16
N ALA A 139 2.60 2.73 -5.30
CA ALA A 139 1.18 2.77 -5.60
C ALA A 139 0.33 2.04 -4.55
N PHE A 140 0.75 0.85 -4.09
CA PHE A 140 0.06 0.16 -2.99
C PHE A 140 0.20 0.88 -1.65
N TYR A 141 1.36 1.48 -1.35
CA TYR A 141 1.51 2.35 -0.19
C TYR A 141 0.53 3.54 -0.24
N ILE A 142 0.35 4.18 -1.39
CA ILE A 142 -0.60 5.29 -1.57
C ILE A 142 -2.05 4.79 -1.42
N ARG A 143 -2.38 3.63 -1.98
CA ARG A 143 -3.70 3.00 -1.83
C ARG A 143 -4.07 2.77 -0.37
N GLU A 144 -3.14 2.25 0.42
CA GLU A 144 -3.33 2.04 1.86
C GLU A 144 -3.52 3.37 2.62
N MET A 145 -3.07 4.50 2.06
CA MET A 145 -3.34 5.83 2.58
C MET A 145 -4.70 6.39 2.16
N GLN A 146 -5.46 5.79 1.24
CA GLN A 146 -6.65 6.44 0.64
C GLN A 146 -7.77 6.73 1.65
N GLY A 147 -7.81 6.08 2.81
CA GLY A 147 -8.69 6.51 3.90
C GLY A 147 -8.34 7.89 4.50
N TRP A 148 -7.26 8.53 4.02
CA TRP A 148 -6.71 9.81 4.46
C TRP A 148 -6.72 10.89 3.35
N ILE A 149 -6.94 10.54 2.09
CA ILE A 149 -6.85 11.48 0.94
C ILE A 149 -8.21 12.16 0.64
N TYR A 150 -9.28 11.73 1.30
CA TYR A 150 -10.64 12.24 1.10
C TYR A 150 -11.24 12.92 2.35
N GLU A 151 -10.42 13.19 3.37
CA GLU A 151 -10.71 14.06 4.54
C GLU A 151 -9.84 15.32 4.49
#